data_AF-A0A1F4CYA0-F1
#
_entry.id   AF-A0A1F4CYA0-F1
#
_cell.length_a   1.000
_cell.length_b   1.000
_cell.length_c   1.000
_cell.angle_alpha   90.00
_cell.angle_beta   90.00
_cell.angle_gamma   90.00
#
_symmetry.space_group_name_H-M   'P 1'
#
loop_
_entity.id
_entity.type
_entity.pdbx_description
1 polymer ?
#
loop_
_entity_poly.entity_id
_entity_poly.type
_entity_poly.pdbx_seq_one_letter_code
_entity_poly.pdbx_strand_id
1 'polypeptide(L)'
;MTIREPNYQGPFGNTLLHSAVLSGDVREVKRLLAAGADPRIRNRDGRDAVQVAVILEKPEVLALLVRRSDSHVEELLDQALEATFPASDPVALAQPGG
;
A
#
# COMPACT_ATOMS: atom_id res chain seq x y z
N MET A 1 -21.14 -16.34 -16.67
CA MET A 1 -21.28 -15.09 -15.87
C MET A 1 -19.86 -14.69 -15.49
N THR A 2 -19.29 -13.70 -16.20
CA THR A 2 -17.87 -13.34 -16.09
C THR A 2 -17.56 -12.87 -14.67
N ILE A 3 -16.82 -13.71 -13.95
CA ILE A 3 -15.99 -13.32 -12.81
C ILE A 3 -15.05 -12.22 -13.30
N ARG A 4 -15.45 -10.96 -13.15
CA ARG A 4 -14.54 -9.82 -13.32
C ARG A 4 -13.54 -9.97 -12.19
N GLU A 5 -12.33 -10.40 -12.53
CA GLU A 5 -11.26 -10.61 -11.58
C GLU A 5 -11.12 -9.35 -10.71
N PRO A 6 -11.24 -9.44 -9.38
CA PRO A 6 -11.20 -8.27 -8.49
C PRO A 6 -9.83 -7.56 -8.54
N ASN A 7 -8.84 -8.25 -9.12
CA ASN A 7 -7.47 -7.82 -9.35
C ASN A 7 -7.23 -7.21 -10.74
N TYR A 8 -8.26 -7.08 -11.57
CA TYR A 8 -8.11 -6.48 -12.90
C TYR A 8 -7.58 -5.05 -12.78
N GLN A 9 -6.41 -4.82 -13.38
CA GLN A 9 -5.79 -3.51 -13.46
C GLN A 9 -6.29 -2.78 -14.70
N GLY A 10 -6.83 -1.58 -14.50
CA GLY A 10 -7.18 -0.68 -15.59
C GLY A 10 -5.95 -0.16 -16.34
N PRO A 11 -6.15 0.68 -17.37
CA PRO A 11 -5.07 1.25 -18.19
C PRO A 11 -4.00 2.03 -17.38
N PHE A 12 -4.35 2.48 -16.17
CA PHE A 12 -3.46 3.17 -15.23
C PHE A 12 -2.83 2.25 -14.17
N GLY A 13 -3.00 0.93 -14.28
CA GLY A 13 -2.58 -0.03 -13.25
C GLY A 13 -3.48 -0.06 -12.01
N ASN A 14 -4.46 0.85 -11.93
CA ASN A 14 -5.39 0.90 -10.81
C ASN A 14 -6.32 -0.32 -10.85
N THR A 15 -6.36 -1.05 -9.75
CA THR A 15 -7.38 -2.08 -9.50
C THR A 15 -8.69 -1.45 -9.06
N LEU A 16 -9.75 -2.24 -9.03
CA LEU A 16 -11.03 -1.82 -8.45
C LEU A 16 -10.85 -1.34 -7.00
N LEU A 17 -9.92 -1.94 -6.25
CA LEU A 17 -9.63 -1.54 -4.88
C LEU A 17 -9.01 -0.13 -4.81
N HIS A 18 -8.12 0.23 -5.73
CA HIS A 18 -7.60 1.61 -5.83
C HIS A 18 -8.71 2.62 -6.05
N SER A 19 -9.64 2.34 -6.97
CA SER A 19 -10.78 3.23 -7.23
C SER A 19 -11.68 3.38 -6.01
N ALA A 20 -11.95 2.29 -5.28
CA ALA A 20 -12.74 2.35 -4.05
C ALA A 20 -12.07 3.19 -2.95
N VAL A 21 -10.75 3.09 -2.81
CA VAL A 21 -9.96 3.91 -1.88
C VAL A 21 -9.97 5.39 -2.30
N LEU A 22 -9.79 5.66 -3.59
CA LEU A 22 -9.87 7.00 -4.18
C LEU A 22 -11.21 7.67 -3.89
N SER A 23 -12.33 6.95 -4.07
CA SER A 23 -13.65 7.46 -3.71
C SER A 23 -13.85 7.55 -2.19
N GLY A 24 -13.22 6.68 -1.40
CA GLY A 24 -13.42 6.61 0.05
C GLY A 24 -14.64 5.78 0.44
N ASP A 25 -15.16 5.01 -0.50
CA ASP A 25 -16.35 4.19 -0.32
C ASP A 25 -16.01 2.94 0.49
N VAL A 26 -16.12 3.06 1.81
CA VAL A 26 -15.97 1.96 2.78
C VAL A 26 -16.79 0.72 2.39
N ARG A 27 -18.01 0.92 1.87
CA ARG A 27 -18.89 -0.18 1.42
C ARG A 27 -18.31 -0.90 0.20
N GLU A 28 -17.77 -0.15 -0.74
CA GLU A 28 -17.15 -0.69 -1.96
C GLU A 28 -15.87 -1.45 -1.63
N VAL A 29 -15.03 -0.87 -0.76
CA VAL A 29 -13.82 -1.52 -0.24
C VAL A 29 -14.16 -2.86 0.41
N LYS A 30 -15.18 -2.92 1.29
CA LYS A 30 -15.63 -4.18 1.90
C LYS A 30 -16.10 -5.20 0.87
N ARG A 31 -16.87 -4.78 -0.13
CA ARG A 31 -17.35 -5.67 -1.21
C ARG A 31 -16.19 -6.26 -2.01
N LEU A 32 -15.22 -5.43 -2.38
CA LEU A 32 -14.06 -5.85 -3.15
C LEU A 32 -13.14 -6.78 -2.35
N LEU A 33 -12.90 -6.47 -1.07
CA LEU A 33 -12.16 -7.36 -0.18
C LEU A 33 -12.89 -8.70 0.04
N ALA A 34 -14.22 -8.68 0.16
CA ALA A 34 -15.03 -9.90 0.23
C ALA A 34 -15.01 -10.71 -1.08
N ALA A 35 -14.88 -10.04 -2.22
CA ALA A 35 -14.72 -10.67 -3.53
C ALA A 35 -13.31 -11.25 -3.77
N GLY A 36 -12.36 -11.06 -2.85
CA GLY A 36 -10.99 -11.53 -2.99
C GLY A 36 -10.05 -10.56 -3.69
N ALA A 37 -10.33 -9.25 -3.66
CA ALA A 37 -9.40 -8.24 -4.14
C ALA A 37 -8.13 -8.24 -3.30
N ASP A 38 -6.98 -8.25 -3.97
CA ASP A 38 -5.67 -8.14 -3.35
C ASP A 38 -5.28 -6.67 -3.17
N PRO A 39 -5.16 -6.18 -1.91
CA PRO A 39 -4.73 -4.81 -1.65
C PRO A 39 -3.25 -4.58 -1.92
N ARG A 40 -2.47 -5.66 -2.13
CA ARG A 40 -1.02 -5.64 -2.38
C ARG A 40 -0.67 -5.30 -3.82
N ILE A 41 -1.64 -5.31 -4.72
CA ILE A 41 -1.39 -4.98 -6.13
C ILE A 41 -0.99 -3.52 -6.19
N ARG A 42 0.12 -3.24 -6.85
CA ARG A 42 0.61 -1.88 -7.07
C ARG A 42 0.10 -1.36 -8.41
N ASN A 43 -0.35 -0.11 -8.43
CA ASN A 43 -0.70 0.58 -9.66
C ASN A 43 0.56 1.01 -10.44
N ARG A 44 0.38 1.71 -11.58
CA ARG A 44 1.52 2.20 -12.39
C ARG A 44 2.39 3.24 -11.67
N ASP A 45 1.85 3.87 -10.63
CA ASP A 45 2.57 4.78 -9.75
C ASP A 45 3.46 4.03 -8.73
N GLY A 46 3.45 2.69 -8.77
CA GLY A 46 4.14 1.84 -7.81
C GLY A 46 3.47 1.81 -6.44
N ARG A 47 2.25 2.35 -6.32
CA ARG A 47 1.51 2.48 -5.07
C ARG A 47 0.50 1.36 -4.92
N ASP A 48 0.41 0.78 -3.74
CA ASP A 48 -0.65 -0.16 -3.39
C ASP A 48 -1.90 0.54 -2.81
N ALA A 49 -2.97 -0.22 -2.57
CA ALA A 49 -4.22 0.34 -2.07
C ALA A 49 -4.10 0.97 -0.67
N VAL A 50 -3.17 0.48 0.16
CA VAL A 50 -2.93 1.00 1.51
C VAL A 50 -2.17 2.32 1.42
N GLN A 51 -1.12 2.38 0.60
CA GLN A 51 -0.36 3.59 0.34
C GLN A 51 -1.25 4.69 -0.24
N VAL A 52 -2.16 4.37 -1.15
CA VAL A 52 -3.14 5.34 -1.65
C VAL A 52 -4.10 5.80 -0.54
N ALA A 53 -4.51 4.93 0.38
CA ALA A 53 -5.35 5.32 1.52
C ALA A 53 -4.61 6.24 2.51
N VAL A 54 -3.30 6.02 2.71
CA VAL A 54 -2.42 6.89 3.52
C VAL A 54 -2.29 8.27 2.88
N ILE A 55 -1.99 8.32 1.58
CA ILE A 55 -1.80 9.59 0.84
C ILE A 55 -3.07 10.43 0.82
N LEU A 56 -4.24 9.77 0.74
CA LEU A 56 -5.54 10.43 0.75
C LEU A 56 -6.06 10.74 2.15
N GLU A 57 -5.30 10.42 3.20
CA GLU A 57 -5.65 10.64 4.60
C GLU A 57 -7.02 10.04 4.97
N LYS A 58 -7.30 8.80 4.52
CA LYS A 58 -8.57 8.10 4.76
C LYS A 58 -8.44 7.00 5.83
N PRO A 59 -8.48 7.35 7.13
CA PRO A 59 -8.28 6.39 8.21
C PRO A 59 -9.35 5.29 8.25
N GLU A 60 -10.58 5.60 7.84
CA GLU A 60 -11.69 4.62 7.80
C GLU A 60 -11.44 3.48 6.79
N VAL A 61 -10.89 3.82 5.63
CA VAL A 61 -10.54 2.85 4.59
C VAL A 61 -9.26 2.10 4.96
N LEU A 62 -8.28 2.84 5.50
CA LEU A 62 -7.04 2.27 6.01
C LEU A 62 -7.29 1.24 7.10
N ALA A 63 -8.17 1.51 8.06
CA ALA A 63 -8.55 0.57 9.10
C ALA A 63 -9.14 -0.74 8.55
N LEU A 64 -9.86 -0.69 7.43
CA LEU A 64 -10.42 -1.89 6.79
C LEU A 64 -9.39 -2.69 6.03
N LEU A 65 -8.43 -2.01 5.41
CA LEU A 65 -7.32 -2.65 4.70
C LEU A 65 -6.33 -3.26 5.69
N VAL A 66 -5.92 -2.50 6.72
CA VAL A 66 -5.00 -2.93 7.78
C VAL A 66 -5.53 -4.15 8.50
N ARG A 67 -6.80 -4.17 8.92
CA ARG A 67 -7.39 -5.31 9.64
C ARG A 67 -7.37 -6.64 8.88
N ARG A 68 -7.15 -6.62 7.56
CA ARG A 68 -6.95 -7.79 6.69
C ARG A 68 -5.46 -8.02 6.36
N SER A 69 -4.66 -6.95 6.31
CA SER A 69 -3.21 -6.98 6.13
C SER A 69 -2.44 -7.35 7.40
N ASP A 70 -3.05 -7.28 8.59
CA ASP A 70 -2.46 -7.53 9.92
C ASP A 70 -1.79 -8.91 10.08
N SER A 71 -1.98 -9.84 9.13
CA SER A 71 -1.15 -11.04 9.05
C SER A 71 0.27 -10.80 8.51
N HIS A 72 0.62 -9.58 8.08
CA HIS A 72 1.90 -9.23 7.44
C HIS A 72 2.35 -7.76 7.64
N VAL A 73 1.62 -6.94 8.41
CA VAL A 73 1.98 -5.51 8.62
C VAL A 73 3.25 -5.29 9.44
N GLU A 74 3.71 -6.28 10.20
CA GLU A 74 4.95 -6.15 10.98
C GLU A 74 6.19 -6.02 10.10
N GLU A 75 6.18 -6.51 8.86
CA GLU A 75 7.34 -6.42 7.95
C GLU A 75 7.47 -5.05 7.26
N LEU A 76 6.35 -4.34 7.05
CA LEU A 76 6.35 -3.11 6.23
C LEU A 76 6.53 -1.83 7.04
N LEU A 77 6.37 -1.86 8.37
CA LEU A 77 6.68 -0.71 9.22
C LEU A 77 8.20 -0.48 9.32
N ASP A 78 9.00 -1.54 9.21
CA ASP A 78 10.47 -1.48 9.20
C ASP A 78 10.97 -0.73 7.94
N GLN A 79 10.40 -1.04 6.77
CA GLN A 79 10.75 -0.38 5.51
C GLN A 79 10.28 1.07 5.37
N ALA A 80 9.20 1.47 6.05
CA ALA A 80 8.70 2.85 6.01
C ALA A 80 9.53 3.80 6.89
N LEU A 81 10.20 3.29 7.92
CA LEU A 81 11.14 4.06 8.75
C LEU A 81 12.47 4.35 8.03
N GLU A 82 12.94 3.46 7.16
CA GLU A 82 14.17 3.67 6.38
C GLU A 82 14.04 4.73 5.27
N ALA A 83 12.85 4.92 4.70
CA ALA A 83 12.66 5.81 3.55
C ALA A 83 12.40 7.28 3.91
N THR A 84 12.03 7.59 5.17
CA THR A 84 11.69 8.96 5.59
C THR A 84 12.76 9.66 6.44
N PHE A 85 13.87 8.98 6.73
CA PHE A 85 15.06 9.57 7.33
C PHE A 85 16.33 9.03 6.66
N PRO A 86 16.77 9.57 5.50
CA PRO A 86 18.19 9.56 5.21
C PRO A 86 18.83 10.44 6.29
N ALA A 87 19.25 9.84 7.39
CA ALA A 87 20.09 10.52 8.36
C ALA A 87 21.36 10.94 7.62
N SER A 88 21.38 12.19 7.16
CA SER A 88 22.60 12.91 6.89
C SER A 88 23.47 12.83 8.15
N ASP A 89 24.56 12.07 8.01
CA ASP A 89 25.97 12.38 8.35
C ASP A 89 26.29 12.96 9.74
N PRO A 90 27.38 12.54 10.44
CA PRO A 90 28.74 12.72 9.88
C PRO A 90 29.89 11.79 10.38
N VAL A 91 31.06 11.93 9.74
CA VAL A 91 32.43 11.72 10.28
C VAL A 91 33.02 10.29 10.35
N ALA A 92 33.95 10.08 9.41
CA ALA A 92 35.29 9.48 9.50
C ALA A 92 35.56 8.34 10.51
N LEU A 93 35.97 7.17 9.99
CA LEU A 93 37.01 6.34 10.62
C LEU A 93 37.92 5.70 9.55
N ALA A 94 39.13 6.25 9.50
CA ALA A 94 40.42 5.67 9.11
C ALA A 94 40.44 4.24 8.54
N GLN A 95 40.97 4.10 7.32
CA GLN A 95 41.66 2.89 6.93
C GLN A 95 43.13 2.99 7.40
N PRO A 96 43.64 2.06 8.21
CA PRO A 96 45.08 1.97 8.47
C PRO A 96 45.80 1.42 7.23
N GLY A 97 47.01 1.92 7.00
CA GLY A 97 47.81 1.66 5.82
C GLY A 97 48.27 0.21 5.60
N GLY A 98 48.76 -0.02 4.39
CA GLY A 98 49.44 -1.21 3.90
C GLY A 98 49.90 -0.99 2.48
#